data_AF-A0A2R6Y2F6-F1
#
_entry.id   AF-A0A2R6Y2F6-F1
#
_cell.length_a   1.000
_cell.length_b   1.000
_cell.length_c   1.000
_cell.angle_alpha   90.00
_cell.angle_beta   90.00
_cell.angle_gamma   90.00
#
_symmetry.space_group_name_H-M   'P 1'
#
loop_
_entity.id
_entity.type
_entity.pdbx_description
1 polymer ?
#
loop_
_entity_poly.entity_id
_entity_poly.type
_entity_poly.pdbx_seq_one_letter_code
_entity_poly.pdbx_strand_id
1 'polypeptide(L)'
;MSYMDAIRHWLEIELVARARPEDKAAIKTADFFNRILQEDHHIIIKNVQKADDRYLVTYEESGDLKETRFDRYQVEGLLLAIEHEPKYGIVYPEEEDEEEADGEGGKQGKDGEINSNLEHE
;
A
#
# COMPACT_ATOMS: atom_id res chain seq x y z
N MET A 1 4.66 0.58 14.51
CA MET A 1 3.22 0.32 14.67
C MET A 1 3.04 -0.61 15.86
N SER A 2 1.89 -0.63 16.56
CA SER A 2 1.64 -1.66 17.58
C SER A 2 1.22 -2.97 16.90
N TYR A 3 1.46 -4.13 17.53
CA TYR A 3 1.04 -5.41 16.95
C TYR A 3 -0.48 -5.47 16.73
N MET A 4 -1.27 -4.86 17.63
CA MET A 4 -2.73 -4.78 17.50
C MET A 4 -3.15 -3.95 16.28
N ASP A 5 -2.47 -2.82 16.03
CA ASP A 5 -2.71 -2.02 14.83
C ASP A 5 -2.31 -2.78 13.57
N ALA A 6 -1.17 -3.49 13.60
CA ALA A 6 -0.71 -4.28 12.47
C ALA A 6 -1.71 -5.40 12.12
N ILE A 7 -2.25 -6.11 13.12
CA ILE A 7 -3.28 -7.14 12.90
C ILE A 7 -4.56 -6.50 12.35
N ARG A 8 -4.98 -5.35 12.90
CA ARG A 8 -6.18 -4.65 12.41
C ARG A 8 -6.03 -4.22 10.95
N HIS A 9 -4.93 -3.56 10.62
CA HIS A 9 -4.66 -3.08 9.26
C HIS A 9 -4.49 -4.22 8.27
N TRP A 10 -3.78 -5.28 8.66
CA TRP A 10 -3.73 -6.51 7.89
C TRP A 10 -5.12 -7.06 7.62
N LEU A 11 -5.97 -7.17 8.66
CA LEU A 11 -7.32 -7.71 8.52
C LEU A 11 -8.21 -6.83 7.62
N GLU A 12 -8.16 -5.51 7.77
CA GLU A 12 -8.88 -4.56 6.90
C GLU A 12 -8.55 -4.78 5.42
N ILE A 13 -7.26 -4.82 5.07
CA ILE A 13 -6.83 -4.95 3.67
C ILE A 13 -6.97 -6.38 3.14
N GLU A 14 -6.81 -7.40 3.99
CA GLU A 14 -7.02 -8.81 3.64
C GLU A 14 -8.48 -9.06 3.24
N LEU A 15 -9.44 -8.41 3.91
CA LEU A 15 -10.85 -8.47 3.52
C LEU A 15 -11.07 -7.85 2.13
N VAL A 16 -10.41 -6.73 1.82
CA VAL A 16 -10.46 -6.12 0.49
C VAL A 16 -9.84 -7.04 -0.57
N ALA A 17 -8.65 -7.57 -0.33
CA ALA A 17 -7.94 -8.45 -1.25
C ALA A 17 -8.74 -9.73 -1.55
N ARG A 18 -9.43 -10.29 -0.55
CA ARG A 18 -10.33 -11.44 -0.73
C ARG A 18 -11.59 -11.12 -1.52
N ALA A 19 -12.17 -9.94 -1.31
CA ALA A 19 -13.36 -9.50 -2.03
C ALA A 19 -13.06 -9.10 -3.48
N ARG A 20 -11.84 -8.61 -3.75
CA ARG A 20 -11.36 -8.10 -5.04
C ARG A 20 -10.04 -8.79 -5.43
N PRO A 21 -10.07 -10.08 -5.80
CA PRO A 21 -8.86 -10.84 -6.12
C PRO A 21 -8.06 -10.31 -7.33
N GLU A 22 -8.68 -9.46 -8.16
CA GLU A 22 -8.02 -8.75 -9.25
C GLU A 22 -7.25 -7.49 -8.80
N ASP A 23 -7.50 -6.98 -7.59
CA ASP A 23 -6.84 -5.80 -7.03
C ASP A 23 -5.45 -6.17 -6.52
N LYS A 24 -4.48 -6.16 -7.44
CA LYS A 24 -3.07 -6.45 -7.14
C LYS A 24 -2.49 -5.51 -6.08
N ALA A 25 -2.98 -4.27 -5.98
CA ALA A 25 -2.50 -3.33 -4.99
C ALA A 25 -2.94 -3.78 -3.59
N ALA A 26 -4.22 -4.13 -3.41
CA ALA A 26 -4.74 -4.66 -2.15
C ALA A 26 -3.98 -5.93 -1.71
N ILE A 27 -3.72 -6.86 -2.62
CA ILE A 27 -2.94 -8.09 -2.33
C ILE A 27 -1.52 -7.74 -1.87
N LYS A 28 -0.81 -6.89 -2.61
CA LYS A 28 0.56 -6.47 -2.24
C LYS A 28 0.59 -5.77 -0.87
N THR A 29 -0.42 -4.95 -0.56
CA THR A 29 -0.54 -4.28 0.73
C THR A 29 -0.88 -5.26 1.86
N ALA A 30 -1.72 -6.26 1.62
CA ALA A 30 -1.97 -7.34 2.59
C ALA A 30 -0.70 -8.13 2.90
N ASP A 31 0.07 -8.48 1.87
CA ASP A 31 1.37 -9.14 2.02
C ASP A 31 2.37 -8.28 2.80
N PHE A 32 2.39 -6.97 2.56
CA PHE A 32 3.23 -6.03 3.29
C PHE A 32 2.91 -6.02 4.80
N PHE A 33 1.63 -5.90 5.18
CA PHE A 33 1.26 -5.96 6.60
C PHE A 33 1.49 -7.35 7.20
N ASN A 34 1.31 -8.42 6.43
CA ASN A 34 1.64 -9.77 6.87
C ASN A 34 3.14 -9.94 7.16
N ARG A 35 4.02 -9.31 6.36
CA ARG A 35 5.47 -9.26 6.66
C ARG A 35 5.77 -8.47 7.92
N ILE A 36 5.14 -7.31 8.13
CA ILE A 36 5.29 -6.55 9.38
C ILE A 36 4.90 -7.42 10.58
N LEU A 37 3.80 -8.17 10.49
CA LEU A 37 3.39 -9.09 11.56
C LEU A 37 4.46 -10.14 11.86
N GLN A 38 5.04 -10.75 10.83
CA GLN A 38 6.03 -11.82 11.00
C GLN A 38 7.41 -11.31 11.43
N GLU A 39 7.89 -10.23 10.81
CA GLU A 39 9.26 -9.73 10.98
C GLU A 39 9.40 -8.81 12.20
N ASP A 40 8.47 -7.87 12.38
CA ASP A 40 8.57 -6.89 13.47
C ASP A 40 7.93 -7.41 14.76
N HIS A 41 6.85 -8.18 14.63
CA HIS A 41 6.03 -8.62 15.76
C HIS A 41 6.14 -10.12 16.07
N HIS A 42 6.80 -10.92 15.22
CA HIS A 42 6.91 -12.38 15.37
C HIS A 42 5.53 -13.07 15.50
N ILE A 43 4.55 -12.54 14.78
CA ILE A 43 3.16 -12.99 14.75
C ILE A 43 2.86 -13.73 13.45
N ILE A 44 2.25 -14.90 13.57
CA ILE A 44 1.74 -15.69 12.45
C ILE A 44 0.24 -15.83 12.61
N ILE A 45 -0.54 -15.29 11.68
CA ILE A 45 -1.99 -15.48 11.69
C ILE A 45 -2.31 -16.94 11.36
N LYS A 46 -3.11 -17.60 12.21
CA LYS A 46 -3.49 -19.00 12.06
C LYS A 46 -4.91 -19.16 11.53
N ASN A 47 -5.82 -18.27 11.95
CA ASN A 47 -7.21 -18.34 11.55
C ASN A 47 -7.90 -16.97 11.68
N VAL A 48 -8.89 -16.74 10.82
CA VAL A 48 -9.81 -15.60 10.92
C VAL A 48 -11.23 -16.14 10.79
N GLN A 49 -12.01 -15.99 11.86
CA GLN A 49 -13.42 -16.39 11.88
C GLN A 49 -14.30 -15.15 11.90
N LYS A 50 -15.26 -15.13 10.98
CA LYS A 50 -16.32 -14.11 10.94
C LYS A 50 -17.51 -14.58 11.79
N ALA A 51 -17.97 -13.73 12.69
CA ALA A 51 -19.24 -13.85 13.40
C ALA A 51 -20.17 -12.69 13.05
N ASP A 52 -21.38 -12.66 13.61
CA ASP A 52 -22.41 -11.68 13.25
C ASP A 52 -21.94 -10.23 13.41
N ASP A 53 -21.31 -9.91 14.54
CA ASP A 53 -20.91 -8.56 14.95
C ASP A 53 -19.39 -8.35 15.02
N ARG A 54 -18.58 -9.39 14.78
CA ARG A 54 -17.13 -9.33 15.01
C ARG A 54 -16.32 -10.32 14.17
N TYR A 55 -15.02 -10.07 14.10
CA TYR A 55 -14.01 -11.03 13.66
C TYR A 55 -13.20 -11.53 14.86
N LEU A 56 -12.95 -12.84 14.91
CA LEU A 56 -12.00 -13.47 15.81
C LEU A 56 -10.75 -13.84 15.02
N VAL A 57 -9.61 -13.26 15.40
CA VAL A 57 -8.31 -13.56 14.80
C VAL A 57 -7.51 -14.40 15.77
N THR A 58 -7.21 -15.63 15.38
CA THR A 58 -6.32 -16.52 16.10
C THR A 58 -4.92 -16.40 15.49
N TYR A 59 -3.92 -16.14 16.31
CA TYR A 59 -2.55 -15.95 15.89
C TYR A 59 -1.56 -16.61 16.85
N GLU A 60 -0.38 -16.94 16.35
CA GLU A 60 0.72 -17.47 17.15
C GLU A 60 1.75 -16.36 17.35
N GLU A 61 2.19 -16.14 18.58
CA GLU A 61 3.24 -15.18 18.94
C GLU A 61 4.24 -15.87 19.87
N SER A 62 5.50 -16.00 19.45
CA SER A 62 6.54 -16.70 20.22
C SER A 62 6.19 -18.15 20.64
N GLY A 63 5.39 -18.85 19.83
CA GLY A 63 4.95 -20.22 20.09
C GLY A 63 3.67 -20.33 20.93
N ASP A 64 3.16 -19.23 21.47
CA ASP A 64 1.88 -19.20 22.18
C ASP A 64 0.73 -18.85 21.23
N LEU A 65 -0.33 -19.65 21.27
CA LEU A 65 -1.56 -19.37 20.54
C LEU A 65 -2.40 -18.34 21.30
N LYS A 66 -2.74 -17.24 20.63
CA LYS A 66 -3.50 -16.12 21.17
C LYS A 66 -4.69 -15.80 20.26
N GLU A 67 -5.64 -15.06 20.81
CA GLU A 67 -6.82 -14.63 20.09
C GLU A 67 -7.14 -13.17 20.40
N THR A 68 -7.56 -12.44 19.37
CA THR A 68 -8.05 -11.07 19.50
C THR A 68 -9.34 -10.89 18.71
N ARG A 69 -10.14 -9.89 19.10
CA ARG A 69 -11.45 -9.62 18.51
C ARG A 69 -11.49 -8.22 17.94
N PHE A 70 -12.05 -8.10 16.75
CA PHE A 70 -12.30 -6.81 16.10
C PHE A 70 -13.79 -6.65 15.81
N ASP A 71 -14.30 -5.44 16.05
CA ASP A 71 -15.65 -5.07 15.64
C ASP A 71 -15.75 -5.15 14.12
N ARG A 72 -16.82 -5.79 13.64
CA ARG A 72 -17.01 -6.05 12.22
C ARG A 72 -17.12 -4.75 11.41
N TYR A 73 -17.82 -3.76 11.93
CA TYR A 73 -18.04 -2.49 11.23
C TYR A 73 -16.71 -1.74 11.04
N GLN A 74 -15.82 -1.80 12.03
CA GLN A 74 -14.50 -1.18 11.91
C GLN A 74 -13.65 -1.82 10.81
N VAL A 75 -13.51 -3.14 10.79
CA VAL A 75 -12.59 -3.82 9.86
C VAL A 75 -13.16 -3.99 8.45
N GLU A 76 -14.49 -4.01 8.29
CA GLU A 76 -15.13 -4.00 6.97
C GLU A 76 -15.26 -2.58 6.39
N GLY A 77 -14.97 -1.52 7.18
CA GLY A 77 -15.17 -0.14 6.77
C GLY A 77 -14.40 0.25 5.49
N LEU A 78 -13.17 -0.24 5.33
CA LEU A 78 -12.38 0.01 4.12
C LEU A 78 -13.01 -0.63 2.88
N LEU A 79 -13.42 -1.90 2.98
CA LEU A 79 -14.08 -2.60 1.88
C LEU A 79 -15.38 -1.90 1.48
N LEU A 80 -16.21 -1.55 2.47
CA LEU A 80 -17.45 -0.83 2.23
C LEU A 80 -17.20 0.53 1.57
N ALA A 81 -16.19 1.29 2.00
CA ALA A 81 -15.84 2.56 1.39
C ALA A 81 -15.45 2.41 -0.09
N ILE A 82 -14.68 1.39 -0.43
CA ILE A 82 -14.27 1.08 -1.81
C ILE A 82 -15.48 0.66 -2.67
N GLU A 83 -16.38 -0.15 -2.13
CA GLU A 83 -17.60 -0.59 -2.83
C GLU A 83 -18.57 0.57 -3.09
N HIS A 84 -18.68 1.50 -2.13
CA HIS A 84 -19.56 2.66 -2.24
C HIS A 84 -18.96 3.81 -3.06
N GLU A 85 -17.63 3.92 -3.13
CA GLU A 85 -16.91 4.93 -3.92
C GLU A 85 -15.80 4.32 -4.79
N PRO A 86 -16.15 3.68 -5.94
CA PRO A 86 -15.20 2.91 -6.76
C PRO A 86 -14.07 3.75 -7.39
N LYS A 87 -14.14 5.09 -7.28
CA LYS A 87 -13.09 6.02 -7.71
C LYS A 87 -11.82 5.92 -6.86
N TYR A 88 -11.81 5.23 -5.73
CA TYR A 88 -10.63 5.03 -4.89
C TYR A 88 -9.89 3.70 -5.15
N GLY A 89 -10.43 2.84 -6.02
CA GLY A 89 -9.76 1.63 -6.50
C GLY A 89 -8.93 1.85 -7.78
N ILE A 90 -8.39 3.05 -7.97
CA ILE A 90 -7.67 3.41 -9.21
C ILE A 90 -6.41 2.56 -9.30
N VAL A 91 -6.35 1.76 -10.37
CA VAL A 91 -5.12 1.14 -10.86
C VAL A 91 -4.19 2.28 -11.24
N TYR A 92 -3.17 2.53 -10.43
CA TYR A 92 -2.04 3.35 -10.88
C TYR A 92 -1.49 2.66 -12.13
N PRO A 93 -1.48 3.32 -13.30
CA PRO A 93 -0.78 2.75 -14.45
C PRO A 93 0.65 2.45 -13.98
N GLU A 94 1.11 1.22 -14.21
CA GLU A 94 2.52 0.87 -13.99
C GLU A 94 3.32 1.90 -14.80
N GLU A 95 4.18 2.67 -14.14
CA GLU A 95 5.09 3.58 -14.84
C GLU A 95 5.85 2.71 -15.83
N GLU A 96 5.60 2.94 -17.14
CA GLU A 96 6.41 2.33 -18.18
C GLU A 96 7.84 2.75 -17.88
N ASP A 97 8.71 1.78 -17.55
CA ASP A 97 10.14 2.01 -17.44
C ASP A 97 10.56 2.73 -18.72
N GLU A 98 10.81 4.04 -18.61
CA GLU A 98 11.41 4.81 -19.70
C GLU A 98 12.79 4.20 -19.92
N GLU A 99 12.89 3.28 -20.88
CA GLU A 99 14.14 2.95 -21.54
C GLU A 99 14.68 4.25 -22.14
N GLU A 100 15.52 4.97 -21.39
CA GLU A 100 16.38 6.00 -21.97
C GLU A 100 17.37 5.29 -22.89
N ALA A 101 16.97 5.22 -24.16
CA ALA A 101 17.81 4.92 -25.28
C ALA A 101 18.95 5.94 -25.37
N ASP A 102 20.13 5.37 -25.48
CA ASP A 102 21.40 5.93 -25.90
C ASP A 102 21.31 6.93 -27.06
N GLY A 103 21.91 8.10 -26.85
CA GLY A 103 22.10 9.13 -27.88
C GLY A 103 23.39 9.91 -27.67
N GLU A 104 24.53 9.35 -28.09
CA GLU A 104 25.77 10.09 -28.31
C GLU A 104 25.58 11.18 -29.38
N GLY A 105 26.10 12.39 -29.16
CA GLY A 105 26.12 13.43 -30.19
C GLY A 105 26.65 14.78 -29.70
N GLY A 106 27.96 14.99 -29.80
CA GLY A 106 28.67 16.13 -29.21
C GLY A 106 28.68 17.46 -29.98
N LYS A 107 29.48 18.39 -29.39
CA LYS A 107 30.07 19.64 -29.95
C LYS A 107 29.08 20.82 -30.12
N GLN A 108 29.39 22.10 -29.85
CA GLN A 108 30.61 22.84 -29.51
C GLN A 108 30.22 24.28 -29.11
N GLY A 109 31.08 24.98 -28.36
CA GLY A 109 31.25 26.45 -28.51
C GLY A 109 30.55 27.34 -27.49
N LYS A 110 31.28 27.75 -26.44
CA LYS A 110 30.97 28.93 -25.62
C LYS A 110 31.89 30.07 -26.07
N ASP A 111 31.37 30.96 -26.90
CA ASP A 111 31.87 32.32 -27.12
C ASP A 111 30.63 33.20 -26.93
N GLY A 112 30.54 34.12 -25.99
CA GLY A 112 31.30 35.37 -25.94
C GLY A 112 30.27 36.51 -25.88
N GLU A 113 30.47 37.43 -24.94
CA GLU A 113 29.59 38.55 -24.56
C GLU A 113 29.04 39.39 -25.72
N ILE A 114 27.81 39.90 -25.59
CA ILE A 114 27.50 41.33 -25.79
C ILE A 114 26.22 41.73 -25.03
N ASN A 115 26.39 42.63 -24.04
CA ASN A 115 25.33 43.47 -23.50
C ASN A 115 25.19 44.72 -24.39
N SER A 116 23.97 45.10 -24.74
CA SER A 116 23.61 46.50 -25.02
C SER A 116 22.10 46.64 -24.91
N ASN A 117 21.62 46.98 -23.71
CA ASN A 117 20.27 47.48 -23.52
C ASN A 117 20.31 49.01 -23.55
N LEU A 118 19.39 49.56 -24.33
CA LEU A 118 19.24 50.95 -24.73
C LEU A 118 18.02 51.53 -23.99
N GLU A 119 18.23 52.47 -23.07
CA GLU A 119 17.21 53.42 -22.55
C GLU A 119 18.00 54.72 -22.27
N HIS A 120 17.90 55.82 -23.03
CA HIS A 120 16.78 56.75 -23.21
C HIS A 120 16.21 57.27 -21.88
N GLU A 121 16.87 58.24 -21.26
CA GLU A 121 16.41 59.64 -21.02
C GLU A 121 17.43 60.44 -20.20
#